data_AF-A0A523ZAD1-F1
#
_entry.id   AF-A0A523ZAD1-F1
#
_cell.length_a   1.000
_cell.length_b   1.000
_cell.length_c   1.000
_cell.angle_alpha   90.00
_cell.angle_beta   90.00
_cell.angle_gamma   90.00
#
_symmetry.space_group_name_H-M   'P 1'
#
loop_
_entity.id
_entity.type
_entity.pdbx_description
1 polymer ?
#
loop_
_entity_poly.entity_id
_entity_poly.type
_entity_poly.pdbx_seq_one_letter_code
_entity_poly.pdbx_strand_id
1 'polypeptide(L)'
;MIPAKLYIYWKNGRRQILMIKKLLLYLSVLGILIVSNCDGLSLPHSAGRRDDIIIIVEEEFNTDSLRKVLERVEYYPSREEVYRVREFPPALFNQYQYWRNLIVIGTYKDDYIDELLSDEAKSSLSTGGGILSEEDLWVRFQSVVIITGRDREETQMMINQYAGVIYLIFRDRERERYEKILYLDGFEEIKAKEMERLFGASYKIPFGYHISVEGNQFITYIRKSPDRLVTLLYSNKPIRDPIKFRDSLFTLHFEGDSVYIPMIVIDTVEFKNETSLRIQGVWQNNKKVMGGPFISYVFEKDGIWYFLDGHVFAPGKKKWVYLEEVDIILSTFKKVF
;
A
#
# COMPACT_ATOMS: atom_id res chain seq x y z
N MET A 1 21.74 -73.41 -39.14
CA MET A 1 20.37 -73.38 -38.57
C MET A 1 20.48 -73.03 -37.09
N ILE A 2 20.25 -71.77 -36.71
CA ILE A 2 20.25 -71.36 -35.30
C ILE A 2 18.91 -71.83 -34.70
N PRO A 3 18.90 -72.59 -33.59
CA PRO A 3 17.66 -73.14 -33.04
C PRO A 3 16.73 -72.01 -32.57
N ALA A 4 15.45 -72.10 -32.93
CA ALA A 4 14.42 -71.10 -32.68
C ALA A 4 14.30 -70.65 -31.21
N LYS A 5 14.76 -71.46 -30.25
CA LYS A 5 14.81 -71.11 -28.82
C LYS A 5 15.84 -70.02 -28.48
N LEU A 6 16.97 -69.93 -29.19
CA LEU A 6 17.98 -68.89 -28.92
C LEU A 6 17.51 -67.49 -29.38
N TYR A 7 16.71 -67.43 -30.45
CA TYR A 7 16.19 -66.17 -30.99
C TYR A 7 15.15 -65.52 -30.06
N ILE A 8 14.36 -66.33 -29.35
CA ILE A 8 13.35 -65.84 -28.38
C ILE A 8 14.02 -65.26 -27.13
N TYR A 9 15.07 -65.91 -26.59
CA TYR A 9 15.83 -65.41 -25.45
C TYR A 9 16.54 -64.09 -25.76
N TRP A 10 17.12 -63.96 -26.96
CA TRP A 10 17.81 -62.74 -27.36
C TRP A 10 16.87 -61.55 -27.62
N LYS A 11 15.66 -61.81 -28.16
CA LYS A 11 14.61 -60.80 -28.39
C LYS A 11 13.98 -60.31 -27.07
N ASN A 12 13.82 -61.21 -26.09
CA ASN A 12 13.33 -60.87 -24.75
C ASN A 12 14.36 -60.10 -23.91
N GLY A 13 15.65 -60.48 -23.98
CA GLY A 13 16.72 -59.72 -23.34
C GLY A 13 16.87 -58.30 -23.90
N ARG A 14 16.80 -58.13 -25.23
CA ARG A 14 16.78 -56.79 -25.86
C ARG A 14 15.56 -55.96 -25.45
N ARG A 15 14.36 -56.56 -25.32
CA ARG A 15 13.15 -55.86 -24.84
C ARG A 15 13.26 -55.44 -23.38
N GLN A 16 13.80 -56.29 -22.50
CA GLN A 16 14.05 -55.94 -21.10
C GLN A 16 15.10 -54.83 -20.96
N ILE A 17 16.20 -54.89 -21.71
CA ILE A 17 17.23 -53.83 -21.71
C ILE A 17 16.65 -52.51 -22.27
N LEU A 18 15.79 -52.56 -23.30
CA LEU A 18 15.11 -51.37 -23.81
C LEU A 18 14.09 -50.79 -22.82
N MET A 19 13.37 -51.65 -22.07
CA MET A 19 12.45 -51.22 -21.02
C MET A 19 13.19 -50.61 -19.82
N ILE A 20 14.32 -51.20 -19.39
CA ILE A 20 15.15 -50.66 -18.30
C ILE A 20 15.79 -49.32 -18.71
N LYS A 21 16.25 -49.19 -19.96
CA LYS A 21 16.75 -47.90 -20.49
C LYS A 21 15.64 -46.85 -20.61
N LYS A 22 14.41 -47.24 -21.00
CA LYS A 22 13.26 -46.33 -21.00
C LYS A 22 12.82 -45.95 -19.59
N LEU A 23 12.88 -46.87 -18.62
CA LEU A 23 12.53 -46.62 -17.21
C LEU A 23 13.57 -45.71 -16.55
N LEU A 24 14.86 -45.91 -16.81
CA LEU A 24 15.94 -45.02 -16.36
C LEU A 24 15.86 -43.64 -17.02
N LEU A 25 15.48 -43.56 -18.31
CA LEU A 25 15.23 -42.29 -18.99
C LEU A 25 14.00 -41.57 -18.40
N TYR A 26 12.93 -42.30 -18.08
CA TYR A 26 11.75 -41.74 -17.40
C TYR A 26 12.08 -41.27 -15.98
N LEU A 27 12.89 -42.01 -15.23
CA LEU A 27 13.37 -41.61 -13.90
C LEU A 27 14.32 -40.39 -13.96
N SER A 28 15.14 -40.28 -15.00
CA SER A 28 15.97 -39.07 -15.21
C SER A 28 15.15 -37.86 -15.65
N VAL A 29 14.08 -38.04 -16.44
CA VAL A 29 13.17 -36.94 -16.81
C VAL A 29 12.27 -36.54 -15.64
N LEU A 30 11.87 -37.49 -14.78
CA LEU A 30 11.14 -37.21 -13.54
C LEU A 30 12.04 -36.52 -12.48
N GLY A 31 13.33 -36.86 -12.44
CA GLY A 31 14.32 -36.21 -11.59
C GLY A 31 14.68 -34.79 -12.03
N ILE A 32 14.61 -34.50 -13.34
CA ILE A 32 14.86 -33.16 -13.89
C ILE A 32 13.64 -32.23 -13.70
N LEU A 33 12.43 -32.78 -13.56
CA LEU A 33 11.21 -32.01 -13.27
C LEU A 33 11.09 -31.53 -11.81
N ILE A 34 12.00 -31.95 -10.91
CA ILE A 34 11.99 -31.54 -9.49
C ILE A 34 13.03 -30.44 -9.20
N VAL A 35 13.86 -30.03 -10.17
CA VAL A 35 14.97 -29.07 -9.94
C VAL A 35 14.88 -27.82 -10.83
N SER A 36 13.68 -27.40 -11.20
CA SER A 36 13.45 -26.13 -11.89
C SER A 36 12.19 -25.43 -11.38
N ASN A 37 12.25 -25.01 -10.11
CA ASN A 37 11.57 -23.81 -9.64
C ASN A 37 12.27 -23.30 -8.37
N CYS A 38 13.47 -22.76 -8.55
CA CYS A 38 14.12 -21.88 -7.58
C CYS A 38 13.92 -20.42 -8.04
N ASP A 39 12.66 -20.07 -8.30
CA ASP A 39 12.21 -18.69 -8.16
C ASP A 39 11.77 -18.57 -6.70
N GLY A 40 12.32 -17.57 -5.99
CA GLY A 40 12.27 -17.44 -4.53
C GLY A 40 10.97 -17.94 -3.90
N LEU A 41 11.10 -18.84 -2.92
CA LEU A 41 9.98 -19.32 -2.11
C LEU A 41 9.09 -18.13 -1.75
N SER A 42 7.85 -18.14 -2.25
CA SER A 42 6.89 -17.10 -1.94
C SER A 42 6.70 -17.08 -0.42
N LEU A 43 7.17 -16.03 0.24
CA LEU A 43 7.04 -15.94 1.69
C LEU A 43 5.55 -16.03 2.08
N PRO A 44 5.21 -16.56 3.26
CA PRO A 44 3.82 -16.57 3.71
C PRO A 44 3.28 -15.14 3.85
N HIS A 45 1.95 -15.00 3.88
CA HIS A 45 1.32 -13.71 4.16
C HIS A 45 1.55 -13.29 5.62
N SER A 46 1.82 -12.01 5.82
CA SER A 46 1.94 -11.43 7.17
C SER A 46 0.64 -11.53 7.97
N ALA A 47 0.79 -11.69 9.28
CA ALA A 47 -0.32 -11.66 10.25
C ALA A 47 -0.65 -10.21 10.68
N GLY A 48 -1.79 -10.04 11.34
CA GLY A 48 -2.19 -8.75 11.91
C GLY A 48 -2.97 -7.84 10.97
N ARG A 49 -3.61 -6.81 11.54
CA ARG A 49 -4.38 -5.83 10.79
C ARG A 49 -3.46 -4.77 10.18
N ARG A 50 -3.94 -4.12 9.12
CA ARG A 50 -3.21 -3.00 8.47
C ARG A 50 -2.94 -1.81 9.40
N ASP A 51 -3.83 -1.60 10.36
CA ASP A 51 -3.80 -0.52 11.33
C ASP A 51 -3.25 -0.95 12.69
N ASP A 52 -2.65 -2.14 12.81
CA ASP A 52 -1.96 -2.55 14.02
C ASP A 52 -0.44 -2.37 13.83
N ILE A 53 0.25 -1.83 14.83
CA ILE A 53 1.71 -1.84 14.93
C ILE A 53 2.08 -2.57 16.21
N ILE A 54 2.96 -3.56 16.09
CA ILE A 54 3.54 -4.26 17.24
C ILE A 54 4.91 -3.63 17.52
N ILE A 55 5.16 -3.29 18.78
CA ILE A 55 6.48 -2.86 19.26
C ILE A 55 7.03 -3.95 20.18
N ILE A 56 8.24 -4.39 19.90
CA ILE A 56 9.03 -5.30 20.73
C ILE A 56 10.10 -4.47 21.41
N VAL A 57 9.98 -4.35 22.74
CA VAL A 57 10.77 -3.38 23.52
C VAL A 57 10.85 -3.82 24.97
N GLU A 58 12.01 -3.60 25.59
CA GLU A 58 12.19 -3.77 27.04
C GLU A 58 11.47 -2.64 27.82
N GLU A 59 10.97 -2.94 29.02
CA GLU A 59 10.22 -1.97 29.86
C GLU A 59 11.00 -0.69 30.18
N GLU A 60 12.31 -0.73 29.99
CA GLU A 60 13.22 0.34 30.31
C GLU A 60 13.19 1.51 29.30
N PHE A 61 12.71 1.28 28.07
CA PHE A 61 12.58 2.34 27.07
C PHE A 61 11.22 3.03 27.17
N ASN A 62 11.21 4.36 27.18
CA ASN A 62 9.97 5.13 27.09
C ASN A 62 9.59 5.32 25.61
N THR A 63 8.44 4.81 25.22
CA THR A 63 7.88 4.85 23.87
C THR A 63 6.75 5.86 23.69
N ASP A 64 6.43 6.68 24.70
CA ASP A 64 5.27 7.58 24.69
C ASP A 64 5.30 8.56 23.51
N SER A 65 6.49 9.07 23.18
CA SER A 65 6.71 9.96 22.03
C SER A 65 6.39 9.28 20.71
N LEU A 66 6.84 8.03 20.53
CA LEU A 66 6.58 7.22 19.35
C LEU A 66 5.09 6.85 19.26
N ARG A 67 4.52 6.35 20.36
CA ARG A 67 3.10 5.99 20.44
C ARG A 67 2.19 7.17 20.11
N LYS A 68 2.46 8.34 20.66
CA LYS A 68 1.68 9.56 20.38
C LYS A 68 1.61 9.91 18.90
N VAL A 69 2.70 9.68 18.16
CA VAL A 69 2.77 9.97 16.71
C VAL A 69 2.11 8.87 15.88
N LEU A 70 2.29 7.60 16.26
CA LEU A 70 1.70 6.45 15.58
C LEU A 70 0.19 6.36 15.79
N GLU A 71 -0.27 6.52 17.03
CA GLU A 71 -1.68 6.52 17.44
C GLU A 71 -2.37 7.87 17.21
N ARG A 72 -1.82 8.71 16.33
CA ARG A 72 -2.41 10.00 16.00
C ARG A 72 -3.86 9.81 15.53
N VAL A 73 -4.64 10.85 15.77
CA VAL A 73 -6.07 10.88 15.51
C VAL A 73 -6.34 11.82 14.36
N GLU A 74 -7.07 11.32 13.37
CA GLU A 74 -7.56 12.09 12.24
C GLU A 74 -9.09 12.20 12.33
N TYR A 75 -9.64 13.26 11.74
CA TYR A 75 -11.08 13.51 11.74
C TYR A 75 -11.63 13.35 10.32
N TYR A 76 -12.37 12.26 10.11
CA TYR A 76 -13.06 11.96 8.87
C TYR A 76 -14.57 11.85 9.16
N PRO A 77 -15.25 13.00 9.20
CA PRO A 77 -16.23 13.47 10.21
C PRO A 77 -16.23 12.86 11.63
N SER A 78 -15.86 11.58 11.79
CA SER A 78 -15.67 10.91 13.07
C SER A 78 -14.19 10.86 13.43
N ARG A 79 -13.91 10.79 14.74
CA ARG A 79 -12.57 10.52 15.30
C ARG A 79 -12.08 9.14 14.87
N GLU A 80 -10.94 9.07 14.18
CA GLU A 80 -10.32 7.81 13.75
C GLU A 80 -8.84 7.76 14.13
N GLU A 81 -8.42 6.72 14.83
CA GLU A 81 -7.00 6.43 15.08
C GLU A 81 -6.38 5.78 13.84
N VAL A 82 -5.22 6.32 13.45
CA VAL A 82 -4.48 5.83 12.27
C VAL A 82 -3.93 4.43 12.54
N TYR A 83 -3.16 4.28 13.63
CA TYR A 83 -2.68 2.98 14.10
C TYR A 83 -3.13 2.71 15.54
N ARG A 84 -3.23 1.42 15.86
CA ARG A 84 -3.31 0.88 17.21
C ARG A 84 -1.97 0.27 17.55
N VAL A 85 -1.30 0.79 18.57
CA VAL A 85 0.01 0.28 18.98
C VAL A 85 -0.16 -0.72 20.13
N ARG A 86 0.60 -1.82 20.09
CA ARG A 86 0.73 -2.76 21.20
C ARG A 86 2.19 -3.08 21.44
N GLU A 87 2.56 -3.11 22.71
CA GLU A 87 3.94 -3.34 23.12
C GLU A 87 4.05 -4.69 23.80
N PHE A 88 5.15 -5.40 23.52
CA PHE A 88 5.46 -6.68 24.11
C PHE A 88 6.95 -6.77 24.43
N PRO A 89 7.33 -7.50 25.49
CA PRO A 89 8.74 -7.71 25.82
C PRO A 89 9.43 -8.58 24.76
N PRO A 90 10.77 -8.51 24.63
CA PRO A 90 11.54 -9.33 23.69
C PRO A 90 11.33 -10.84 23.82
N ALA A 91 10.97 -11.33 25.01
CA ALA A 91 10.60 -12.73 25.23
C ALA A 91 9.44 -13.22 24.34
N LEU A 92 8.60 -12.30 23.83
CA LEU A 92 7.50 -12.61 22.90
C LEU A 92 7.85 -12.30 21.43
N PHE A 93 9.08 -11.94 21.10
CA PHE A 93 9.49 -11.56 19.75
C PHE A 93 9.08 -12.59 18.70
N ASN A 94 9.42 -13.87 18.92
CA ASN A 94 9.10 -14.98 18.00
C ASN A 94 7.59 -15.15 17.75
N GLN A 95 6.73 -14.74 18.70
CA GLN A 95 5.27 -14.79 18.53
C GLN A 95 4.77 -13.71 17.55
N TYR A 96 5.46 -12.58 17.51
CA TYR A 96 5.06 -11.42 16.71
C TYR A 96 5.94 -11.17 15.47
N GLN A 97 7.02 -11.93 15.29
CA GLN A 97 7.97 -11.83 14.19
C GLN A 97 7.30 -11.77 12.81
N TYR A 98 6.18 -12.48 12.60
CA TYR A 98 5.48 -12.51 11.31
C TYR A 98 4.36 -11.48 11.17
N TRP A 99 4.30 -10.48 12.04
CA TRP A 99 3.30 -9.41 11.93
C TRP A 99 3.64 -8.41 10.84
N ARG A 100 2.59 -7.89 10.20
CA ARG A 100 2.67 -6.96 9.06
C ARG A 100 3.46 -5.70 9.35
N ASN A 101 3.26 -5.09 10.51
CA ASN A 101 3.96 -3.89 10.96
C ASN A 101 4.62 -4.18 12.30
N LEU A 102 5.94 -4.19 12.32
CA LEU A 102 6.74 -4.51 13.50
C LEU A 102 7.77 -3.42 13.75
N ILE A 103 7.92 -3.00 15.00
CA ILE A 103 9.02 -2.17 15.46
C ILE A 103 9.80 -2.99 16.50
N VAL A 104 11.11 -3.07 16.35
CA VAL A 104 11.98 -3.76 17.31
C VAL A 104 12.95 -2.73 17.88
N ILE A 105 12.96 -2.58 19.21
CA ILE A 105 13.71 -1.54 19.91
C ILE A 105 14.67 -2.20 20.89
N GLY A 106 15.93 -1.79 20.85
CA GLY A 106 16.94 -2.23 21.82
C GLY A 106 18.28 -1.57 21.57
N THR A 107 19.34 -2.15 22.11
CA THR A 107 20.72 -1.79 21.81
C THR A 107 21.33 -2.80 20.85
N TYR A 108 22.39 -2.44 20.14
CA TYR A 108 23.05 -3.38 19.22
C TYR A 108 23.69 -4.59 19.93
N LYS A 109 23.76 -4.58 21.26
CA LYS A 109 24.31 -5.67 22.09
C LYS A 109 23.24 -6.68 22.52
N ASP A 110 21.96 -6.34 22.37
CA ASP A 110 20.88 -7.25 22.72
C ASP A 110 20.75 -8.32 21.63
N ASP A 111 20.72 -9.60 22.03
CA ASP A 111 20.73 -10.73 21.09
C ASP A 111 19.62 -10.62 20.03
N TYR A 112 18.41 -10.19 20.43
CA TYR A 112 17.25 -10.03 19.54
C TYR A 112 17.35 -8.85 18.55
N ILE A 113 18.31 -7.95 18.75
CA ILE A 113 18.66 -6.88 17.82
C ILE A 113 19.86 -7.29 16.98
N ASP A 114 20.89 -7.87 17.61
CA ASP A 114 22.14 -8.25 16.94
C ASP A 114 21.90 -9.20 15.76
N GLU A 115 20.96 -10.13 15.90
CA GLU A 115 20.54 -11.06 14.84
C GLU A 115 19.85 -10.38 13.65
N LEU A 116 19.34 -9.15 13.82
CA LEU A 116 18.64 -8.39 12.79
C LEU A 116 19.54 -7.42 12.02
N LEU A 117 20.78 -7.22 12.47
CA LEU A 117 21.70 -6.23 11.91
C LEU A 117 22.75 -6.90 11.04
N SER A 118 23.03 -6.31 9.86
CA SER A 118 24.20 -6.70 9.07
C SER A 118 25.50 -6.24 9.74
N ASP A 119 26.64 -6.83 9.38
CA ASP A 119 27.95 -6.44 9.91
C ASP A 119 28.28 -4.96 9.61
N GLU A 120 27.82 -4.46 8.45
CA GLU A 120 27.93 -3.04 8.08
C GLU A 120 27.08 -2.16 8.99
N ALA A 121 25.83 -2.56 9.26
CA ALA A 121 24.94 -1.86 10.17
C ALA A 121 25.56 -1.78 11.58
N LYS A 122 26.04 -2.91 12.12
CA LYS A 122 26.73 -2.96 13.43
C LYS A 122 27.93 -2.03 13.48
N SER A 123 28.74 -2.01 12.43
CA SER A 123 29.94 -1.16 12.34
C SER A 123 29.59 0.33 12.37
N SER A 124 28.53 0.74 11.66
CA SER A 124 28.06 2.13 11.67
C SER A 124 27.45 2.59 13.00
N LEU A 125 26.81 1.67 13.74
CA LEU A 125 26.18 1.94 15.04
C LEU A 125 27.18 2.06 16.20
N SER A 126 28.43 1.62 16.01
CA SER A 126 29.47 1.72 17.04
C SER A 126 29.79 3.15 17.50
N THR A 127 29.36 4.17 16.76
CA THR A 127 29.59 5.59 17.06
C THR A 127 28.32 6.37 17.47
N GLY A 128 27.14 5.74 17.49
CA GLY A 128 25.87 6.41 17.78
C GLY A 128 24.66 5.48 17.72
N GLY A 129 23.58 5.93 17.11
CA GLY A 129 22.36 5.13 16.89
C GLY A 129 21.73 5.39 15.53
N GLY A 130 20.69 4.62 15.23
CA GLY A 130 19.98 4.74 13.96
C GLY A 130 18.66 3.98 13.93
N ILE A 131 17.92 4.22 12.86
CA ILE A 131 16.75 3.45 12.48
C ILE A 131 17.06 2.68 11.19
N LEU A 132 16.67 1.42 11.14
CA LEU A 132 16.70 0.60 9.92
C LEU A 132 15.27 0.22 9.56
N SER A 133 14.98 0.14 8.26
CA SER A 133 13.66 -0.26 7.76
C SER A 133 13.84 -1.39 6.77
N GLU A 134 13.31 -2.55 7.11
CA GLU A 134 13.34 -3.75 6.29
C GLU A 134 11.96 -4.08 5.73
N GLU A 135 11.95 -4.56 4.49
CA GLU A 135 10.76 -5.02 3.79
C GLU A 135 10.82 -6.52 3.59
N ASP A 136 9.67 -7.18 3.77
CA ASP A 136 9.51 -8.62 3.52
C ASP A 136 10.58 -9.49 4.22
N LEU A 137 11.07 -9.04 5.38
CA LEU A 137 12.17 -9.67 6.12
C LEU A 137 11.91 -11.16 6.40
N TRP A 138 10.67 -11.51 6.78
CA TRP A 138 10.27 -12.90 7.00
C TRP A 138 9.01 -13.31 6.25
N VAL A 139 8.10 -12.38 5.97
CA VAL A 139 6.80 -12.64 5.33
C VAL A 139 6.48 -11.58 4.29
N ARG A 140 5.70 -11.91 3.24
CA ARG A 140 5.34 -10.92 2.22
C ARG A 140 4.49 -9.81 2.82
N PHE A 141 4.65 -8.63 2.26
CA PHE A 141 3.98 -7.40 2.66
C PHE A 141 4.30 -7.02 4.11
N GLN A 142 5.52 -7.28 4.58
CA GLN A 142 5.97 -6.93 5.92
C GLN A 142 6.76 -5.63 5.93
N SER A 143 6.59 -4.83 6.97
CA SER A 143 7.44 -3.69 7.29
C SER A 143 7.98 -3.84 8.70
N VAL A 144 9.31 -3.88 8.82
CA VAL A 144 10.01 -3.97 10.09
C VAL A 144 10.86 -2.73 10.25
N VAL A 145 10.68 -2.01 11.37
CA VAL A 145 11.56 -0.89 11.74
C VAL A 145 12.36 -1.30 12.96
N ILE A 146 13.69 -1.23 12.85
CA ILE A 146 14.60 -1.52 13.96
C ILE A 146 15.12 -0.18 14.48
N ILE A 147 14.95 0.09 15.76
CA ILE A 147 15.47 1.29 16.44
C ILE A 147 16.56 0.82 17.39
N THR A 148 17.80 1.27 17.14
CA THR A 148 18.94 0.79 17.91
C THR A 148 20.00 1.86 18.10
N GLY A 149 20.79 1.71 19.15
CA GLY A 149 21.84 2.62 19.57
C GLY A 149 22.95 1.89 20.31
N ARG A 150 24.07 2.58 20.48
CA ARG A 150 25.24 2.04 21.19
C ARG A 150 24.95 1.66 22.64
N ASP A 151 24.01 2.38 23.25
CA ASP A 151 23.57 2.29 24.63
C ASP A 151 22.12 2.76 24.73
N ARG A 152 21.56 2.66 25.94
CA ARG A 152 20.16 2.99 26.21
C ARG A 152 19.83 4.46 25.94
N GLU A 153 20.75 5.38 26.28
CA GLU A 153 20.52 6.81 26.13
C GLU A 153 20.40 7.17 24.65
N GLU A 154 21.29 6.60 23.83
CA GLU A 154 21.29 6.77 22.38
C GLU A 154 20.04 6.15 21.72
N THR A 155 19.66 4.92 22.09
CA THR A 155 18.41 4.32 21.59
C THR A 155 17.19 5.16 21.97
N GLN A 156 17.12 5.65 23.21
CA GLN A 156 16.02 6.50 23.66
C GLN A 156 15.96 7.82 22.87
N MET A 157 17.11 8.40 22.51
CA MET A 157 17.19 9.56 21.63
C MET A 157 16.64 9.23 20.24
N MET A 158 16.96 8.06 19.66
CA MET A 158 16.44 7.64 18.36
C MET A 158 14.92 7.51 18.37
N ILE A 159 14.33 6.90 19.41
CA ILE A 159 12.87 6.79 19.57
C ILE A 159 12.21 8.18 19.50
N ASN A 160 12.77 9.14 20.25
CA ASN A 160 12.21 10.49 20.35
C ASN A 160 12.38 11.30 19.07
N GLN A 161 13.54 11.21 18.43
CA GLN A 161 13.88 12.01 17.25
C GLN A 161 13.17 11.52 15.98
N TYR A 162 13.00 10.21 15.84
CA TYR A 162 12.56 9.61 14.57
C TYR A 162 11.08 9.17 14.55
N ALA A 163 10.31 9.41 15.61
CA ALA A 163 8.89 9.03 15.66
C ALA A 163 8.07 9.49 14.43
N GLY A 164 8.31 10.72 13.95
CA GLY A 164 7.68 11.26 12.73
C GLY A 164 8.09 10.51 11.46
N VAL A 165 9.36 10.17 11.33
CA VAL A 165 9.91 9.42 10.18
C VAL A 165 9.35 7.99 10.17
N ILE A 166 9.33 7.33 11.32
CA ILE A 166 8.80 5.97 11.47
C ILE A 166 7.32 5.91 11.07
N TYR A 167 6.53 6.91 11.47
CA TYR A 167 5.16 7.01 11.00
C TYR A 167 5.07 7.07 9.47
N LEU A 168 5.89 7.91 8.83
CA LEU A 168 5.87 8.06 7.37
C LEU A 168 6.28 6.76 6.68
N ILE A 169 7.30 6.06 7.19
CA ILE A 169 7.69 4.73 6.71
C ILE A 169 6.47 3.80 6.68
N PHE A 170 5.74 3.65 7.80
CA PHE A 170 4.58 2.77 7.81
C PHE A 170 3.43 3.25 6.91
N ARG A 171 3.21 4.56 6.78
CA ARG A 171 2.18 5.10 5.87
C ARG A 171 2.50 4.82 4.41
N ASP A 172 3.74 5.08 4.00
CA ASP A 172 4.19 4.88 2.63
C ASP A 172 4.17 3.40 2.27
N ARG A 173 4.64 2.53 3.17
CA ARG A 173 4.57 1.08 2.99
C ARG A 173 3.12 0.57 2.93
N GLU A 174 2.22 1.09 3.76
CA GLU A 174 0.79 0.75 3.68
C GLU A 174 0.16 1.19 2.36
N ARG A 175 0.51 2.37 1.86
CA ARG A 175 0.05 2.89 0.57
C ARG A 175 0.53 2.01 -0.57
N GLU A 176 1.83 1.70 -0.64
CA GLU A 176 2.43 0.85 -1.67
C GLU A 176 1.79 -0.55 -1.67
N ARG A 177 1.57 -1.14 -0.48
CA ARG A 177 0.86 -2.42 -0.35
C ARG A 177 -0.56 -2.33 -0.89
N TYR A 178 -1.27 -1.25 -0.56
CA TYR A 178 -2.64 -1.08 -1.02
C TYR A 178 -2.67 -0.90 -2.54
N GLU A 179 -1.79 -0.11 -3.12
CA GLU A 179 -1.69 0.05 -4.57
C GLU A 179 -1.43 -1.30 -5.27
N LYS A 180 -0.45 -2.08 -4.78
CA LYS A 180 -0.16 -3.43 -5.30
C LYS A 180 -1.39 -4.34 -5.29
N ILE A 181 -2.16 -4.33 -4.20
CA ILE A 181 -3.39 -5.13 -4.07
C ILE A 181 -4.51 -4.58 -4.97
N LEU A 182 -4.65 -3.26 -5.05
CA LEU A 182 -5.71 -2.59 -5.80
C LEU A 182 -5.62 -2.88 -7.30
N TYR A 183 -4.40 -3.03 -7.81
CA TYR A 183 -4.11 -3.28 -9.23
C TYR A 183 -3.54 -4.68 -9.50
N LEU A 184 -3.63 -5.60 -8.55
CA LEU A 184 -3.08 -6.96 -8.70
C LEU A 184 -3.63 -7.67 -9.94
N ASP A 185 -4.93 -7.52 -10.18
CA ASP A 185 -5.62 -8.12 -11.32
C ASP A 185 -5.63 -7.20 -12.56
N GLY A 186 -4.95 -6.05 -12.49
CA GLY A 186 -4.98 -4.99 -13.50
C GLY A 186 -6.00 -3.89 -13.19
N PHE A 187 -6.43 -3.18 -14.23
CA PHE A 187 -7.39 -2.08 -14.15
C PHE A 187 -8.29 -2.05 -15.39
N GLU A 188 -9.33 -1.24 -15.35
CA GLU A 188 -10.33 -1.10 -16.41
C GLU A 188 -9.77 -0.28 -17.60
N GLU A 189 -8.97 -0.93 -18.46
CA GLU A 189 -8.32 -0.26 -19.59
C GLU A 189 -9.28 0.49 -20.52
N ILE A 190 -10.49 -0.06 -20.73
CA ILE A 190 -11.50 0.57 -21.60
C ILE A 190 -11.92 1.92 -21.02
N LYS A 191 -12.11 2.02 -19.70
CA LYS A 191 -12.48 3.27 -19.02
C LYS A 191 -11.35 4.29 -19.08
N ALA A 192 -10.10 3.82 -18.94
CA ALA A 192 -8.93 4.68 -19.10
C ALA A 192 -8.86 5.27 -20.52
N LYS A 193 -8.94 4.43 -21.56
CA LYS A 193 -8.92 4.86 -22.97
C LYS A 193 -10.06 5.83 -23.31
N GLU A 194 -11.24 5.62 -22.73
CA GLU A 194 -12.37 6.51 -22.94
C GLU A 194 -12.13 7.90 -22.31
N MET A 195 -11.57 7.97 -21.10
CA MET A 195 -11.15 9.24 -20.51
C MET A 195 -10.09 9.94 -21.35
N GLU A 196 -9.10 9.20 -21.86
CA GLU A 196 -8.08 9.77 -22.76
C GLU A 196 -8.72 10.36 -24.01
N ARG A 197 -9.66 9.65 -24.63
CA ARG A 197 -10.37 10.11 -25.84
C ARG A 197 -11.22 11.36 -25.57
N LEU A 198 -11.91 11.42 -24.44
CA LEU A 198 -12.83 12.50 -24.09
C LEU A 198 -12.12 13.74 -23.54
N PHE A 199 -11.06 13.55 -22.75
CA PHE A 199 -10.48 14.59 -21.90
C PHE A 199 -8.98 14.82 -22.08
N GLY A 200 -8.30 14.00 -22.89
CA GLY A 200 -6.84 14.04 -23.05
C GLY A 200 -6.05 13.65 -21.81
N ALA A 201 -6.74 13.10 -20.81
CA ALA A 201 -6.15 12.64 -19.58
C ALA A 201 -6.93 11.45 -19.03
N SER A 202 -6.29 10.67 -18.18
CA SER A 202 -6.90 9.50 -17.54
C SER A 202 -6.26 9.23 -16.19
N TYR A 203 -6.88 8.34 -15.43
CA TYR A 203 -6.26 7.60 -14.33
C TYR A 203 -6.65 6.12 -14.45
N LYS A 204 -5.95 5.24 -13.74
CA LYS A 204 -6.25 3.81 -13.70
C LYS A 204 -7.48 3.59 -12.82
N ILE A 205 -8.59 3.15 -13.39
CA ILE A 205 -9.79 2.76 -12.64
C ILE A 205 -9.71 1.29 -12.24
N PRO A 206 -9.71 0.93 -10.94
CA PRO A 206 -9.77 -0.46 -10.50
C PRO A 206 -11.09 -1.12 -10.90
N PHE A 207 -11.10 -2.46 -10.96
CA PHE A 207 -12.33 -3.21 -11.20
C PHE A 207 -13.41 -2.93 -10.14
N GLY A 208 -14.67 -2.90 -10.60
CA GLY A 208 -15.85 -2.68 -9.75
C GLY A 208 -16.26 -1.22 -9.55
N TYR A 209 -15.53 -0.26 -10.13
CA TYR A 209 -16.02 1.11 -10.30
C TYR A 209 -16.93 1.20 -11.53
N HIS A 210 -18.00 1.98 -11.46
CA HIS A 210 -18.96 2.19 -12.54
C HIS A 210 -19.16 3.68 -12.78
N ILE A 211 -19.62 4.08 -13.97
CA ILE A 211 -19.94 5.50 -14.23
C ILE A 211 -21.07 5.92 -13.28
N SER A 212 -20.86 7.00 -12.54
CA SER A 212 -21.86 7.64 -11.69
C SER A 212 -22.53 8.79 -12.42
N VAL A 213 -21.73 9.70 -12.95
CA VAL A 213 -22.17 10.91 -13.64
C VAL A 213 -21.15 11.21 -14.74
N GLU A 214 -21.65 11.55 -15.92
CA GLU A 214 -20.85 12.01 -17.05
C GLU A 214 -21.42 13.34 -17.52
N GLY A 215 -20.54 14.32 -17.70
CA GLY A 215 -20.86 15.62 -18.28
C GLY A 215 -19.83 16.02 -19.33
N ASN A 216 -20.06 17.14 -20.01
CA ASN A 216 -19.22 17.54 -21.15
C ASN A 216 -17.72 17.72 -20.82
N GLN A 217 -17.39 18.04 -19.57
CA GLN A 217 -16.02 18.34 -19.14
C GLN A 217 -15.55 17.51 -17.94
N PHE A 218 -16.35 16.54 -17.52
CA PHE A 218 -16.02 15.72 -16.37
C PHE A 218 -16.68 14.35 -16.44
N ILE A 219 -16.04 13.39 -15.78
CA ILE A 219 -16.62 12.08 -15.50
C ILE A 219 -16.37 11.74 -14.04
N THR A 220 -17.35 11.09 -13.42
CA THR A 220 -17.23 10.53 -12.08
C THR A 220 -17.52 9.05 -12.12
N TYR A 221 -16.59 8.26 -11.59
CA TYR A 221 -16.78 6.84 -11.33
C TYR A 221 -17.10 6.61 -9.86
N ILE A 222 -17.92 5.60 -9.57
CA ILE A 222 -18.30 5.19 -8.22
C ILE A 222 -18.12 3.69 -8.02
N ARG A 223 -17.58 3.31 -6.86
CA ARG A 223 -17.66 1.95 -6.32
C ARG A 223 -18.54 1.98 -5.08
N LYS A 224 -19.56 1.12 -5.03
CA LYS A 224 -20.50 1.02 -3.89
C LYS A 224 -19.95 0.11 -2.78
N SER A 225 -20.55 0.19 -1.60
CA SER A 225 -20.31 -0.71 -0.46
C SER A 225 -18.87 -0.75 0.09
N PRO A 226 -18.32 0.37 0.61
CA PRO A 226 -18.95 1.68 0.70
C PRO A 226 -18.70 2.54 -0.54
N ASP A 227 -19.37 3.69 -0.58
CA ASP A 227 -19.35 4.61 -1.70
C ASP A 227 -18.00 5.35 -1.75
N ARG A 228 -17.30 5.15 -2.87
CA ARG A 228 -16.05 5.82 -3.23
C ARG A 228 -16.24 6.39 -4.61
N LEU A 229 -16.15 7.70 -4.73
CA LEU A 229 -16.23 8.39 -6.00
C LEU A 229 -14.85 8.94 -6.37
N VAL A 230 -14.53 8.88 -7.66
CA VAL A 230 -13.37 9.54 -8.25
C VAL A 230 -13.84 10.35 -9.46
N THR A 231 -13.52 11.64 -9.46
CA THR A 231 -13.90 12.58 -10.51
C THR A 231 -12.66 13.07 -11.24
N LEU A 232 -12.71 13.02 -12.56
CA LEU A 232 -11.78 13.72 -13.45
C LEU A 232 -12.55 14.85 -14.11
N LEU A 233 -12.08 16.09 -13.94
CA LEU A 233 -12.61 17.26 -14.63
C LEU A 233 -11.44 18.03 -15.25
N TYR A 234 -11.68 18.60 -16.45
CA TYR A 234 -10.77 19.56 -17.06
C TYR A 234 -11.46 20.90 -17.38
N SER A 235 -10.69 21.98 -17.44
CA SER A 235 -11.17 23.32 -17.75
C SER A 235 -10.11 24.12 -18.51
N ASN A 236 -10.53 24.79 -19.59
CA ASN A 236 -9.69 25.76 -20.32
C ASN A 236 -9.60 27.11 -19.61
N LYS A 237 -10.27 27.27 -18.46
CA LYS A 237 -10.24 28.47 -17.64
C LYS A 237 -9.67 28.15 -16.25
N PRO A 238 -8.91 29.08 -15.64
CA PRO A 238 -8.40 28.89 -14.30
C PRO A 238 -9.48 28.59 -13.26
N ILE A 239 -9.23 27.59 -12.41
CA ILE A 239 -10.06 27.27 -11.24
C ILE A 239 -9.56 28.09 -10.06
N ARG A 240 -10.04 29.34 -9.94
CA ARG A 240 -9.55 30.31 -8.96
C ARG A 240 -10.01 30.06 -7.52
N ASP A 241 -11.20 29.51 -7.34
CA ASP A 241 -11.78 29.17 -6.04
C ASP A 241 -12.17 27.69 -6.05
N PRO A 242 -11.23 26.79 -5.74
CA PRO A 242 -11.47 25.34 -5.77
C PRO A 242 -12.62 24.87 -4.88
N ILE A 243 -12.84 25.53 -3.74
CA ILE A 243 -13.90 25.15 -2.80
C ILE A 243 -15.27 25.50 -3.38
N LYS A 244 -15.47 26.74 -3.84
CA LYS A 244 -16.74 27.10 -4.49
C LYS A 244 -16.96 26.31 -5.77
N PHE A 245 -15.89 26.02 -6.51
CA PHE A 245 -15.93 25.19 -7.70
C PHE A 245 -16.44 23.78 -7.36
N ARG A 246 -15.85 23.15 -6.35
CA ARG A 246 -16.29 21.84 -5.84
C ARG A 246 -17.75 21.89 -5.38
N ASP A 247 -18.12 22.83 -4.52
CA ASP A 247 -19.50 22.94 -4.02
C ASP A 247 -20.52 23.12 -5.14
N SER A 248 -20.18 23.87 -6.19
CA SER A 248 -21.06 24.05 -7.35
C SER A 248 -21.27 22.74 -8.11
N LEU A 249 -20.19 21.99 -8.37
CA LEU A 249 -20.24 20.69 -9.04
C LEU A 249 -21.05 19.69 -8.20
N PHE A 250 -20.79 19.61 -6.90
CA PHE A 250 -21.40 18.65 -6.00
C PHE A 250 -22.83 18.99 -5.61
N THR A 251 -23.19 20.28 -5.59
CA THR A 251 -24.60 20.69 -5.44
C THR A 251 -25.45 20.23 -6.62
N LEU A 252 -24.93 20.36 -7.84
CA LEU A 252 -25.66 20.03 -9.06
C LEU A 252 -25.81 18.51 -9.27
N HIS A 253 -24.75 17.75 -8.99
CA HIS A 253 -24.68 16.33 -9.36
C HIS A 253 -24.76 15.35 -8.19
N PHE A 254 -24.60 15.81 -6.94
CA PHE A 254 -24.59 14.99 -5.74
C PHE A 254 -25.51 15.57 -4.64
N GLU A 255 -26.71 16.00 -5.05
CA GLU A 255 -27.84 16.31 -4.16
C GLU A 255 -27.55 17.36 -3.06
N GLY A 256 -26.65 18.31 -3.33
CA GLY A 256 -26.33 19.38 -2.38
C GLY A 256 -25.17 19.07 -1.43
N ASP A 257 -24.31 18.10 -1.75
CA ASP A 257 -23.07 17.90 -1.01
C ASP A 257 -22.19 19.15 -1.08
N SER A 258 -21.66 19.58 0.07
CA SER A 258 -20.86 20.80 0.22
C SER A 258 -19.71 20.58 1.19
N VAL A 259 -18.66 21.40 1.09
CA VAL A 259 -17.50 21.34 1.99
C VAL A 259 -17.85 21.91 3.36
N TYR A 260 -17.48 21.18 4.41
CA TYR A 260 -17.49 21.67 5.78
C TYR A 260 -16.20 22.45 6.07
N ILE A 261 -16.25 23.76 5.83
CA ILE A 261 -15.11 24.69 5.91
C ILE A 261 -14.25 24.57 7.18
N PRO A 262 -14.80 24.35 8.40
CA PRO A 262 -13.98 24.26 9.61
C PRO A 262 -13.02 23.06 9.64
N MET A 263 -13.18 22.07 8.77
CA MET A 263 -12.34 20.86 8.71
C MET A 263 -11.66 20.71 7.34
N ILE A 264 -11.15 21.81 6.79
CA ILE A 264 -10.36 21.79 5.56
C ILE A 264 -8.89 22.04 5.84
N VAL A 265 -8.05 21.37 5.08
CA VAL A 265 -6.61 21.62 4.99
C VAL A 265 -6.29 21.83 3.51
N ILE A 266 -5.58 22.92 3.21
CA ILE A 266 -5.15 23.26 1.86
C ILE A 266 -3.64 23.40 1.87
N ASP A 267 -2.97 22.56 1.10
CA ASP A 267 -1.52 22.54 0.96
C ASP A 267 -1.12 22.75 -0.51
N THR A 268 0.03 23.38 -0.74
CA THR A 268 0.68 23.36 -2.05
C THR A 268 1.64 22.18 -2.09
N VAL A 269 1.46 21.29 -3.06
CA VAL A 269 2.26 20.07 -3.22
C VAL A 269 2.77 19.95 -4.65
N GLU A 270 3.85 19.19 -4.84
CA GLU A 270 4.22 18.71 -6.17
C GLU A 270 3.36 17.48 -6.49
N PHE A 271 2.59 17.55 -7.57
CA PHE A 271 1.76 16.43 -8.04
C PHE A 271 1.93 16.32 -9.56
N LYS A 272 2.42 15.17 -10.02
CA LYS A 272 2.65 14.92 -11.46
C LYS A 272 3.56 15.95 -12.13
N ASN A 273 4.59 16.36 -11.39
CA ASN A 273 5.58 17.38 -11.73
C ASN A 273 5.00 18.80 -11.84
N GLU A 274 3.79 19.02 -11.34
CA GLU A 274 3.13 20.33 -11.34
C GLU A 274 2.94 20.84 -9.91
N THR A 275 3.08 22.16 -9.74
CA THR A 275 2.66 22.82 -8.49
C THR A 275 1.15 22.76 -8.40
N SER A 276 0.65 22.09 -7.36
CA SER A 276 -0.74 21.70 -7.24
C SER A 276 -1.31 22.09 -5.88
N LEU A 277 -2.55 22.54 -5.86
CA LEU A 277 -3.31 22.68 -4.61
C LEU A 277 -3.89 21.32 -4.24
N ARG A 278 -3.47 20.76 -3.10
CA ARG A 278 -4.10 19.61 -2.47
C ARG A 278 -5.07 20.09 -1.41
N ILE A 279 -6.31 19.65 -1.49
CA ILE A 279 -7.38 20.03 -0.57
C ILE A 279 -7.87 18.76 0.09
N GLN A 280 -7.79 18.69 1.41
CA GLN A 280 -8.34 17.59 2.20
C GLN A 280 -9.39 18.14 3.14
N GLY A 281 -10.47 17.40 3.36
CA GLY A 281 -11.42 17.81 4.36
C GLY A 281 -12.67 16.95 4.44
N VAL A 282 -13.70 17.54 5.02
CA VAL A 282 -14.99 16.91 5.24
C VAL A 282 -16.03 17.52 4.32
N TRP A 283 -16.82 16.69 3.64
CA TRP A 283 -18.04 17.13 2.96
C TRP A 283 -19.26 16.75 3.82
N GLN A 284 -20.34 17.52 3.66
CA GLN A 284 -21.59 17.35 4.37
C GLN A 284 -22.79 17.55 3.44
N ASN A 285 -23.89 16.89 3.77
CA ASN A 285 -25.20 17.10 3.18
C ASN A 285 -26.23 17.38 4.28
N ASN A 286 -26.72 18.62 4.35
CA ASN A 286 -27.65 19.04 5.39
C ASN A 286 -29.04 18.42 5.24
N LYS A 287 -29.45 18.04 4.02
CA LYS A 287 -30.78 17.44 3.77
C LYS A 287 -30.81 15.98 4.21
N LYS A 288 -29.73 15.25 3.96
CA LYS A 288 -29.62 13.81 4.26
C LYS A 288 -28.94 13.52 5.61
N VAL A 289 -28.36 14.53 6.25
CA VAL A 289 -27.60 14.41 7.50
C VAL A 289 -26.50 13.35 7.36
N MET A 290 -25.71 13.49 6.30
CA MET A 290 -24.60 12.60 5.98
C MET A 290 -23.34 13.39 5.65
N GLY A 291 -22.19 12.74 5.73
CA GLY A 291 -20.91 13.34 5.41
C GLY A 291 -19.79 12.31 5.38
N GLY A 292 -18.63 12.74 4.92
CA GLY A 292 -17.46 11.90 4.78
C GLY A 292 -16.23 12.71 4.38
N PRO A 293 -15.06 12.07 4.25
CA PRO A 293 -13.88 12.78 3.82
C PRO A 293 -13.82 12.91 2.30
N PHE A 294 -13.08 13.91 1.85
CA PHE A 294 -12.67 14.05 0.46
C PHE A 294 -11.21 14.49 0.37
N ILE A 295 -10.63 14.27 -0.82
CA ILE A 295 -9.35 14.83 -1.23
C ILE A 295 -9.46 15.32 -2.67
N SER A 296 -8.95 16.51 -2.95
CA SER A 296 -8.93 17.09 -4.29
C SER A 296 -7.53 17.57 -4.67
N TYR A 297 -7.19 17.47 -5.95
CA TYR A 297 -6.01 18.09 -6.54
C TYR A 297 -6.44 19.06 -7.63
N VAL A 298 -5.90 20.29 -7.57
CA VAL A 298 -6.14 21.33 -8.59
C VAL A 298 -4.81 21.84 -9.10
N PHE A 299 -4.61 21.72 -10.40
CA PHE A 299 -3.37 22.10 -11.05
C PHE A 299 -3.57 22.44 -12.51
N GLU A 300 -2.60 23.14 -13.08
CA GLU A 300 -2.55 23.49 -14.49
C GLU A 300 -1.43 22.67 -15.16
N LYS A 301 -1.70 22.17 -16.36
CA LYS A 301 -0.73 21.42 -17.17
C LYS A 301 -0.97 21.67 -18.66
N ASP A 302 0.02 22.27 -19.32
CA ASP A 302 0.02 22.72 -20.73
C ASP A 302 -1.23 23.48 -21.17
N GLY A 303 -1.59 24.52 -20.43
CA GLY A 303 -2.73 25.41 -20.66
C GLY A 303 -4.09 24.88 -20.18
N ILE A 304 -4.13 23.69 -19.58
CA ILE A 304 -5.38 23.04 -19.14
C ILE A 304 -5.39 22.90 -17.62
N TRP A 305 -6.47 23.34 -16.99
CA TRP A 305 -6.69 23.15 -15.56
C TRP A 305 -7.40 21.83 -15.30
N TYR A 306 -6.85 21.02 -14.39
CA TYR A 306 -7.45 19.77 -13.94
C TYR A 306 -7.97 19.93 -12.50
N PHE A 307 -9.14 19.33 -12.27
CA PHE A 307 -9.70 19.13 -10.94
C PHE A 307 -9.95 17.63 -10.76
N LEU A 308 -9.15 17.02 -9.90
CA LEU A 308 -9.30 15.62 -9.50
C LEU A 308 -9.94 15.58 -8.12
N ASP A 309 -10.99 14.80 -7.91
CA ASP A 309 -11.65 14.67 -6.59
C ASP A 309 -11.87 13.21 -6.24
N GLY A 310 -11.54 12.87 -4.99
CA GLY A 310 -11.87 11.61 -4.35
C GLY A 310 -12.84 11.89 -3.22
N HIS A 311 -14.02 11.28 -3.26
CA HIS A 311 -15.11 11.53 -2.32
C HIS A 311 -15.57 10.20 -1.71
N VAL A 312 -15.62 10.12 -0.38
CA VAL A 312 -15.94 8.88 0.33
C VAL A 312 -17.16 9.04 1.22
N PHE A 313 -18.08 8.09 1.12
CA PHE A 313 -19.17 7.90 2.09
C PHE A 313 -19.15 6.46 2.64
N ALA A 314 -18.67 6.30 3.87
CA ALA A 314 -18.54 4.98 4.51
C ALA A 314 -19.03 5.02 5.99
N PRO A 315 -20.35 5.11 6.24
CA PRO A 315 -20.90 5.13 7.58
C PRO A 315 -20.58 3.83 8.35
N GLY A 316 -20.27 3.96 9.64
CA GLY A 316 -19.94 2.83 10.51
C GLY A 316 -18.60 2.13 10.22
N LYS A 317 -17.79 2.67 9.30
CA LYS A 317 -16.46 2.13 8.95
C LYS A 317 -15.37 3.19 9.16
N LYS A 318 -14.12 2.72 9.31
CA LYS A 318 -12.93 3.58 9.20
C LYS A 318 -12.84 4.10 7.77
N LYS A 319 -12.87 5.41 7.60
CA LYS A 319 -12.94 6.07 6.28
C LYS A 319 -11.58 6.32 5.67
N TRP A 320 -10.53 6.46 6.48
CA TRP A 320 -9.18 6.75 5.99
C TRP A 320 -8.68 5.74 4.96
N VAL A 321 -9.06 4.46 5.11
CA VAL A 321 -8.70 3.41 4.16
C VAL A 321 -9.32 3.68 2.79
N TYR A 322 -10.59 4.06 2.75
CA TYR A 322 -11.27 4.35 1.49
C TYR A 322 -10.82 5.69 0.89
N LEU A 323 -10.40 6.64 1.73
CA LEU A 323 -9.77 7.89 1.29
C LEU A 323 -8.42 7.61 0.63
N GLU A 324 -7.63 6.69 1.20
CA GLU A 324 -6.36 6.22 0.61
C GLU A 324 -6.61 5.55 -0.75
N GLU A 325 -7.65 4.73 -0.90
CA GLU A 325 -7.99 4.09 -2.18
C GLU A 325 -8.26 5.13 -3.28
N VAL A 326 -9.11 6.13 -3.01
CA VAL A 326 -9.40 7.16 -4.01
C VAL A 326 -8.18 8.01 -4.30
N ASP A 327 -7.36 8.35 -3.29
CA ASP A 327 -6.13 9.11 -3.49
C ASP A 327 -5.08 8.33 -4.31
N ILE A 328 -4.94 7.02 -4.10
CA ILE A 328 -4.11 6.15 -4.94
C ILE A 328 -4.60 6.23 -6.39
N ILE A 329 -5.91 6.12 -6.63
CA ILE A 329 -6.48 6.24 -7.99
C ILE A 329 -6.13 7.58 -8.61
N LEU A 330 -6.38 8.71 -7.91
CA LEU A 330 -6.05 10.04 -8.42
C LEU A 330 -4.56 10.16 -8.74
N SER A 331 -3.70 9.59 -7.89
CA SER A 331 -2.24 9.60 -8.08
C SER A 331 -1.77 8.79 -9.30
N THR A 332 -2.63 8.01 -9.95
CA THR A 332 -2.31 7.38 -11.24
C THR A 332 -2.60 8.29 -12.45
N PHE A 333 -3.02 9.53 -12.22
CA PHE A 333 -3.28 10.51 -13.28
C PHE A 333 -2.15 10.58 -14.30
N LYS A 334 -2.55 10.67 -15.56
CA LYS A 334 -1.68 10.85 -16.71
C LYS A 334 -2.39 11.72 -17.74
N LYS A 335 -1.67 12.73 -18.25
CA LYS A 335 -2.05 13.46 -19.47
C LYS A 335 -1.48 12.75 -20.69
N VAL A 336 -2.24 12.67 -21.78
CA VAL A 336 -1.88 11.92 -23.00
C VAL A 336 -1.54 12.83 -24.18
N PHE A 337 -2.12 14.02 -24.25
CA PHE A 337 -1.82 15.00 -25.30
C PHE A 337 -1.99 16.43 -24.82
#